data_AF-A0A9E2FCY8-F1
#
_entry.id   AF-A0A9E2FCY8-F1
#
_cell.length_a   1.000
_cell.length_b   1.000
_cell.length_c   1.000
_cell.angle_alpha   90.00
_cell.angle_beta   90.00
_cell.angle_gamma   90.00
#
_symmetry.space_group_name_H-M   'P 1'
#
loop_
_entity.id
_entity.type
_entity.pdbx_description
1 polymer ?
#
loop_
_entity_poly.entity_id
_entity_poly.type
_entity_poly.pdbx_seq_one_letter_code
_entity_poly.pdbx_strand_id
1 'polypeptide(L)'
;MKNPVPLFASDNNGVLIDLPAVASTTASSLNGSMIFGIGTQANNQFVPGSVLTSNSSGYFSSVFAGQNLGNSFIDTGSNGLFFDSGAIPLCVYPAVGFYCPFLPTNLSATLVGTNAVTVPISFVVDNGVALAGNYPHAVLPALAGPIGDASIFDWGLPFFYGRKVFVGIQGQSSVLGTGPFYAF
;
A
#
# COMPACT_ATOMS: atom_id res chain seq x y z
N MET A 1 19.71 4.93 7.79
CA MET A 1 18.94 6.03 8.40
C MET A 1 17.90 5.40 9.33
N LYS A 2 17.61 5.97 10.51
CA LYS A 2 16.57 5.43 11.42
C LYS A 2 15.28 6.24 11.24
N ASN A 3 14.14 5.58 11.32
CA ASN A 3 12.85 6.26 11.44
C ASN A 3 12.90 7.18 12.70
N PRO A 4 12.47 8.45 12.63
CA PRO A 4 12.54 9.37 13.76
C PRO A 4 11.46 9.16 14.82
N VAL A 5 10.34 8.51 14.49
CA VAL A 5 9.19 8.33 15.40
C VAL A 5 9.56 7.62 16.72
N PRO A 6 10.43 6.58 16.75
CA PRO A 6 10.87 5.97 18.00
C PRO A 6 11.62 6.91 18.96
N LEU A 7 12.02 8.11 18.51
CA LEU A 7 12.67 9.11 19.35
C LEU A 7 11.67 10.00 20.09
N PHE A 8 10.38 9.87 19.83
CA PHE A 8 9.36 10.62 20.56
C PHE A 8 9.24 10.12 22.01
N ALA A 9 8.85 11.03 22.92
CA ALA A 9 8.65 10.70 24.33
C ALA A 9 7.39 9.85 24.57
N SER A 10 6.36 10.03 23.73
CA SER A 10 5.13 9.22 23.66
C SER A 10 4.81 8.92 22.19
N ASP A 11 3.85 8.01 21.95
CA ASP A 11 3.33 7.74 20.60
C ASP A 11 4.42 7.30 19.60
N ASN A 12 5.44 6.62 20.13
CA ASN A 12 6.69 6.31 19.46
C ASN A 12 6.75 4.88 18.92
N ASN A 13 5.64 4.13 19.03
CA ASN A 13 5.58 2.71 18.68
C ASN A 13 5.14 2.42 17.23
N GLY A 14 4.69 3.44 16.50
CA GLY A 14 4.26 3.31 15.12
C GLY A 14 3.56 4.54 14.59
N VAL A 15 2.99 4.40 13.40
CA VAL A 15 2.12 5.42 12.77
C VAL A 15 0.87 4.77 12.22
N LEU A 16 -0.22 5.52 12.17
CA LEU A 16 -1.45 5.21 11.46
C LEU A 16 -1.59 6.18 10.28
N ILE A 17 -1.76 5.64 9.08
CA ILE A 17 -2.21 6.38 7.89
C ILE A 17 -3.71 6.14 7.73
N ASP A 18 -4.50 7.20 7.84
CA ASP A 18 -5.95 7.17 7.71
C ASP A 18 -6.37 7.98 6.48
N LEU A 19 -6.67 7.29 5.38
CA LEU A 19 -7.18 7.92 4.16
C LEU A 19 -8.63 7.48 3.91
N PRO A 20 -9.54 8.42 3.61
CA PRO A 20 -10.91 8.06 3.25
C PRO A 20 -10.96 7.31 1.91
N ALA A 21 -12.09 6.66 1.63
CA ALA A 21 -12.32 6.04 0.33
C ALA A 21 -12.41 7.10 -0.77
N VAL A 22 -11.97 6.74 -1.98
CA VAL A 22 -12.08 7.64 -3.14
C VAL A 22 -13.53 7.65 -3.63
N ALA A 23 -14.23 8.77 -3.41
CA ALA A 23 -15.63 8.92 -3.79
C ALA A 23 -15.85 9.10 -5.31
N SER A 24 -14.82 9.57 -6.04
CA SER A 24 -14.86 9.78 -7.48
C SER A 24 -13.49 9.51 -8.10
N THR A 25 -13.45 8.82 -9.23
CA THR A 25 -12.24 8.61 -10.04
C THR A 25 -11.69 9.91 -10.63
N THR A 26 -12.42 11.02 -10.49
CA THR A 26 -12.03 12.37 -10.92
C THR A 26 -11.61 13.29 -9.77
N ALA A 27 -11.38 12.75 -8.58
CA ALA A 27 -11.01 13.55 -7.42
C ALA A 27 -9.63 14.23 -7.62
N SER A 28 -9.59 15.55 -7.41
CA SER A 28 -8.37 16.36 -7.48
C SER A 28 -7.58 16.40 -6.18
N SER A 29 -8.18 15.99 -5.07
CA SER A 29 -7.55 15.96 -3.75
C SER A 29 -8.25 14.95 -2.84
N LEU A 30 -7.50 14.36 -1.92
CA LEU A 30 -8.01 13.55 -0.83
C LEU A 30 -7.31 13.99 0.45
N ASN A 31 -8.09 14.28 1.50
CA ASN A 31 -7.54 14.69 2.79
C ASN A 31 -7.63 13.52 3.76
N GLY A 32 -6.51 13.20 4.40
CA GLY A 32 -6.44 12.20 5.45
C GLY A 32 -5.45 12.62 6.53
N SER A 33 -5.02 11.68 7.37
CA SER A 33 -4.14 11.96 8.50
C SER A 33 -3.04 10.92 8.64
N MET A 34 -1.85 11.39 9.03
CA MET A 34 -0.84 10.56 9.69
C MET A 34 -0.96 10.81 11.19
N ILE A 35 -1.20 9.76 11.97
CA ILE A 35 -1.35 9.81 13.42
C ILE A 35 -0.22 9.01 14.04
N PHE A 36 0.51 9.60 14.99
CA PHE A 36 1.58 8.89 15.70
C PHE A 36 1.01 7.97 16.78
N GLY A 37 1.66 6.83 16.99
CA GLY A 37 1.29 5.84 17.98
C GLY A 37 0.29 4.78 17.48
N ILE A 38 0.25 3.65 18.19
CA ILE A 38 -0.66 2.53 17.98
C ILE A 38 -1.26 2.14 19.34
N GLY A 39 -2.56 2.36 19.50
CA GLY A 39 -3.31 2.05 20.72
C GLY A 39 -2.97 2.95 21.93
N THR A 40 -2.22 4.03 21.72
CA THR A 40 -1.78 4.94 22.78
C THR A 40 -2.76 6.08 23.06
N GLN A 41 -3.64 6.39 22.09
CA GLN A 41 -4.59 7.49 22.12
C GLN A 41 -5.95 7.06 21.56
N ALA A 42 -7.02 7.81 21.85
CA ALA A 42 -8.37 7.47 21.39
C ALA A 42 -8.50 7.42 19.85
N ASN A 43 -7.72 8.20 19.12
CA ASN A 43 -7.76 8.31 17.66
C ASN A 43 -6.82 7.33 16.92
N ASN A 44 -6.05 6.50 17.63
CA ASN A 44 -5.16 5.50 17.03
C ASN A 44 -5.41 4.08 17.59
N GLN A 45 -6.63 3.83 18.08
CA GLN A 45 -7.06 2.50 18.47
C GLN A 45 -7.16 1.60 17.25
N PHE A 46 -6.65 0.37 17.37
CA PHE A 46 -6.80 -0.63 16.33
C PHE A 46 -8.26 -1.09 16.28
N VAL A 47 -8.84 -1.01 15.08
CA VAL A 47 -10.14 -1.64 14.78
C VAL A 47 -9.84 -3.08 14.35
N PRO A 48 -10.60 -4.10 14.79
CA PRO A 48 -10.33 -5.50 14.45
C PRO A 48 -10.08 -5.70 12.94
N GLY A 49 -8.92 -6.25 12.62
CA GLY A 49 -8.40 -6.41 11.26
C GLY A 49 -7.23 -7.40 11.22
N SER A 50 -6.45 -7.37 10.14
CA SER A 50 -5.30 -8.27 9.96
C SER A 50 -4.01 -7.63 10.47
N VAL A 51 -3.18 -8.39 11.18
CA VAL A 51 -1.81 -7.99 11.53
C VAL A 51 -0.83 -8.85 10.74
N LEU A 52 -0.17 -8.23 9.77
CA LEU A 52 0.78 -8.83 8.85
C LEU A 52 2.21 -8.49 9.29
N THR A 53 2.89 -9.46 9.92
CA THR A 53 4.30 -9.25 10.29
C THR A 53 5.20 -9.27 9.06
N SER A 54 6.27 -8.48 9.10
CA SER A 54 7.30 -8.43 8.05
C SER A 54 8.65 -8.89 8.59
N ASN A 55 9.59 -9.20 7.69
CA ASN A 55 10.97 -9.45 8.07
C ASN A 55 11.69 -8.18 8.57
N SER A 56 12.96 -8.29 8.97
CA SER A 56 13.75 -7.17 9.50
C SER A 56 13.99 -6.03 8.51
N SER A 57 13.76 -6.25 7.21
CA SER A 57 13.82 -5.25 6.15
C SER A 57 12.46 -4.63 5.82
N GLY A 58 11.38 -5.05 6.49
CA GLY A 58 10.03 -4.56 6.25
C GLY A 58 9.27 -5.29 5.13
N TYR A 59 9.81 -6.40 4.62
CA TYR A 59 9.19 -7.16 3.53
C TYR A 59 8.30 -8.30 4.03
N PHE A 60 7.24 -8.55 3.25
CA PHE A 60 6.37 -9.72 3.32
C PHE A 60 6.23 -10.32 1.91
N SER A 61 5.46 -11.41 1.76
CA SER A 61 5.23 -12.02 0.44
C SER A 61 3.88 -11.61 -0.14
N SER A 62 3.82 -11.26 -1.43
CA SER A 62 2.55 -11.20 -2.18
C SER A 62 2.46 -12.40 -3.12
N VAL A 63 1.35 -13.14 -3.09
CA VAL A 63 1.04 -14.15 -4.10
C VAL A 63 0.18 -13.51 -5.17
N PHE A 64 0.72 -13.35 -6.38
CA PHE A 64 0.04 -12.70 -7.50
C PHE A 64 0.21 -13.53 -8.78
N ALA A 65 -0.89 -13.79 -9.49
CA ALA A 65 -0.90 -14.59 -10.71
C ALA A 65 -0.16 -15.95 -10.59
N GLY A 66 -0.25 -16.60 -9.43
CA GLY A 66 0.42 -17.86 -9.12
C GLY A 66 1.92 -17.74 -8.76
N GLN A 67 2.48 -16.54 -8.76
CA GLN A 67 3.87 -16.28 -8.39
C GLN A 67 3.97 -15.78 -6.95
N ASN A 68 5.04 -16.16 -6.25
CA ASN A 68 5.35 -15.68 -4.92
C ASN A 68 6.39 -14.54 -4.99
N LEU A 69 5.96 -13.33 -4.65
CA LEU A 69 6.74 -12.10 -4.68
C LEU A 69 7.24 -11.80 -3.25
N GLY A 70 8.34 -12.44 -2.86
CA GLY A 70 8.83 -12.50 -1.47
C GLY A 70 9.42 -11.20 -0.89
N ASN A 71 9.61 -10.18 -1.73
CA ASN A 71 10.17 -8.88 -1.33
C ASN A 71 9.10 -7.77 -1.41
N SER A 72 7.83 -8.11 -1.18
CA SER A 72 6.72 -7.15 -1.26
C SER A 72 6.63 -6.26 -0.03
N PHE A 73 6.07 -5.07 -0.19
CA PHE A 73 5.90 -4.08 0.87
C PHE A 73 4.71 -3.15 0.59
N ILE A 74 4.31 -2.38 1.60
CA ILE A 74 3.28 -1.34 1.49
C ILE A 74 3.97 0.02 1.65
N ASP A 75 3.85 0.90 0.66
CA ASP A 75 4.58 2.17 0.60
C ASP A 75 3.67 3.36 0.26
N THR A 76 3.55 4.32 1.17
CA THR A 76 2.84 5.58 0.88
C THR A 76 3.54 6.46 -0.15
N GLY A 77 4.84 6.23 -0.41
CA GLY A 77 5.68 7.03 -1.32
C GLY A 77 5.48 6.72 -2.80
N SER A 78 4.96 5.54 -3.13
CA SER A 78 4.63 5.13 -4.50
C SER A 78 3.25 5.62 -4.91
N ASN A 79 3.13 6.29 -6.05
CA ASN A 79 1.86 6.88 -6.51
C ASN A 79 0.87 5.86 -7.11
N GLY A 80 1.32 4.64 -7.39
CA GLY A 80 0.57 3.55 -8.01
C GLY A 80 0.91 2.20 -7.38
N LEU A 81 0.23 1.14 -7.82
CA LEU A 81 0.64 -0.23 -7.53
C LEU A 81 1.71 -0.68 -8.53
N PHE A 82 2.85 -1.18 -8.07
CA PHE A 82 3.91 -1.62 -8.98
C PHE A 82 4.18 -3.12 -8.87
N PHE A 83 4.06 -3.80 -9.99
CA PHE A 83 4.27 -5.25 -10.12
C PHE A 83 4.47 -5.58 -11.61
N ASP A 84 5.19 -6.65 -11.91
CA ASP A 84 5.40 -7.06 -13.30
C ASP A 84 4.29 -7.99 -13.79
N SER A 85 3.74 -7.69 -14.97
CA SER A 85 2.74 -8.48 -15.67
C SER A 85 2.95 -8.42 -17.18
N GLY A 86 3.05 -9.60 -17.81
CA GLY A 86 3.08 -9.72 -19.28
C GLY A 86 1.69 -9.72 -19.93
N ALA A 87 0.62 -9.73 -19.13
CA ALA A 87 -0.76 -9.78 -19.62
C ALA A 87 -1.40 -8.40 -19.78
N ILE A 88 -0.83 -7.36 -19.16
CA ILE A 88 -1.38 -6.01 -19.17
C ILE A 88 -0.51 -5.16 -20.10
N PRO A 89 -1.07 -4.54 -21.16
CA PRO A 89 -0.31 -3.70 -22.07
C PRO A 89 0.36 -2.53 -21.35
N LEU A 90 1.60 -2.21 -21.72
CA LEU A 90 2.30 -1.02 -21.24
C LEU A 90 1.80 0.23 -21.97
N CYS A 91 1.73 1.33 -21.25
CA CYS A 91 1.52 2.64 -21.86
C CYS A 91 2.74 3.04 -22.70
N VAL A 92 2.45 3.63 -23.86
CA VAL A 92 3.40 4.49 -24.57
C VAL A 92 3.25 5.94 -24.07
N TYR A 93 3.99 6.88 -24.65
CA TYR A 93 3.82 8.32 -24.37
C TYR A 93 2.33 8.73 -24.43
N PRO A 94 1.82 9.54 -23.47
CA PRO A 94 2.55 10.30 -22.45
C PRO A 94 2.78 9.60 -21.10
N ALA A 95 2.26 8.39 -20.89
CA ALA A 95 2.27 7.73 -19.58
C ALA A 95 3.26 6.55 -19.50
N VAL A 96 4.44 6.68 -20.11
CA VAL A 96 5.48 5.64 -20.07
C VAL A 96 5.81 5.28 -18.62
N GLY A 97 5.88 3.98 -18.31
CA GLY A 97 6.08 3.47 -16.95
C GLY A 97 4.80 3.02 -16.25
N PHE A 98 3.63 3.14 -16.90
CA PHE A 98 2.36 2.65 -16.40
C PHE A 98 1.71 1.61 -17.33
N TYR A 99 0.68 0.94 -16.83
CA TYR A 99 -0.18 0.05 -17.60
C TYR A 99 -1.30 0.79 -18.33
N CYS A 100 -1.60 0.35 -19.54
CA CYS A 100 -2.64 0.90 -20.42
C CYS A 100 -3.54 -0.22 -20.97
N PRO A 101 -4.31 -0.93 -20.13
CA PRO A 101 -5.32 -1.84 -20.63
C PRO A 101 -6.40 -1.09 -21.43
N PHE A 102 -7.10 -1.81 -22.31
CA PHE A 102 -8.21 -1.25 -23.10
C PHE A 102 -9.45 -0.98 -22.25
N LEU A 103 -9.69 -1.82 -21.23
CA LEU A 103 -10.74 -1.65 -20.23
C LEU A 103 -10.14 -1.83 -18.82
N PRO A 104 -10.75 -1.21 -17.79
CA PRO A 104 -10.34 -1.46 -16.40
C PRO A 104 -10.31 -2.96 -16.11
N THR A 105 -9.18 -3.43 -15.57
CA THR A 105 -8.93 -4.84 -15.32
C THR A 105 -8.95 -5.10 -13.82
N ASN A 106 -9.90 -5.92 -13.36
CA ASN A 106 -9.99 -6.36 -11.97
C ASN A 106 -8.98 -7.48 -11.72
N LEU A 107 -8.15 -7.31 -10.70
CA LEU A 107 -7.11 -8.24 -10.31
C LEU A 107 -7.18 -8.49 -8.80
N SER A 108 -6.49 -9.53 -8.35
CA SER A 108 -6.30 -9.79 -6.93
C SER A 108 -4.93 -10.40 -6.66
N ALA A 109 -4.43 -10.16 -5.45
CA ALA A 109 -3.24 -10.79 -4.90
C ALA A 109 -3.48 -11.11 -3.42
N THR A 110 -2.74 -12.06 -2.88
CA THR A 110 -2.82 -12.42 -1.45
C THR A 110 -1.54 -11.99 -0.75
N LEU A 111 -1.66 -11.12 0.25
CA LEU A 111 -0.53 -10.81 1.13
C LEU A 111 -0.33 -11.98 2.10
N VAL A 112 0.92 -12.32 2.37
CA VAL A 112 1.31 -13.39 3.28
C VAL A 112 2.41 -12.86 4.20
N GLY A 113 2.06 -12.67 5.47
CA GLY A 113 2.99 -12.19 6.49
C GLY A 113 3.96 -13.27 6.93
N THR A 114 5.05 -12.87 7.59
CA THR A 114 6.01 -13.84 8.16
C THR A 114 5.40 -14.69 9.29
N ASN A 115 4.26 -14.27 9.83
CA ASN A 115 3.41 -14.98 10.79
C ASN A 115 2.35 -15.87 10.12
N ALA A 116 2.46 -16.12 8.82
CA ALA A 116 1.53 -16.93 8.01
C ALA A 116 0.08 -16.42 7.95
N VAL A 117 -0.19 -15.19 8.43
CA VAL A 117 -1.46 -14.51 8.18
C VAL A 117 -1.57 -14.21 6.69
N THR A 118 -2.71 -14.56 6.10
CA THR A 118 -3.01 -14.34 4.68
C THR A 118 -4.15 -13.35 4.52
N VAL A 119 -4.00 -12.39 3.61
CA VAL A 119 -5.00 -11.35 3.36
C VAL A 119 -5.21 -11.19 1.86
N PRO A 120 -6.37 -11.60 1.30
CA PRO A 120 -6.68 -11.37 -0.10
C PRO A 120 -7.02 -9.90 -0.33
N ILE A 121 -6.40 -9.29 -1.34
CA ILE A 121 -6.63 -7.90 -1.76
C ILE A 121 -7.06 -7.88 -3.21
N SER A 122 -8.23 -7.30 -3.47
CA SER A 122 -8.69 -7.00 -4.83
C SER A 122 -8.35 -5.56 -5.20
N PHE A 123 -8.00 -5.33 -6.45
CA PHE A 123 -7.66 -4.01 -6.98
C PHE A 123 -7.99 -3.91 -8.48
N VAL A 124 -7.99 -2.68 -9.00
CA VAL A 124 -8.25 -2.39 -10.41
C VAL A 124 -7.01 -1.75 -11.03
N VAL A 125 -6.71 -2.11 -12.26
CA VAL A 125 -5.74 -1.42 -13.11
C VAL A 125 -6.50 -0.78 -14.25
N ASP A 126 -6.37 0.54 -14.38
CA ASP A 126 -7.00 1.31 -15.45
C ASP A 126 -5.95 1.94 -16.37
N ASN A 127 -6.40 2.54 -17.46
CA ASN A 127 -5.55 3.11 -18.49
C ASN A 127 -4.76 4.32 -17.95
N GLY A 128 -3.44 4.15 -17.81
CA GLY A 128 -2.55 5.19 -17.28
C GLY A 128 -2.55 6.49 -18.09
N VAL A 129 -2.80 6.44 -19.40
CA VAL A 129 -2.95 7.66 -20.22
C VAL A 129 -4.24 8.39 -19.88
N ALA A 130 -5.35 7.67 -19.71
CA ALA A 130 -6.62 8.28 -19.29
C ALA A 130 -6.50 8.87 -17.87
N LEU A 131 -5.82 8.17 -16.96
CA LEU A 131 -5.60 8.66 -15.59
C LEU A 131 -4.68 9.90 -15.55
N ALA A 132 -3.57 9.90 -16.31
CA ALA A 132 -2.60 10.98 -16.32
C ALA A 132 -3.04 12.21 -17.16
N GLY A 133 -3.87 12.02 -18.17
CA GLY A 133 -4.32 13.08 -19.08
C GLY A 133 -5.40 14.00 -18.51
N ASN A 134 -6.01 13.64 -17.39
CA ASN A 134 -7.16 14.35 -16.84
C ASN A 134 -6.78 15.26 -15.67
N TYR A 135 -5.97 16.30 -15.91
CA TYR A 135 -5.79 17.36 -14.91
C TYR A 135 -7.16 18.03 -14.63
N PRO A 136 -7.55 18.29 -13.36
CA PRO A 136 -6.76 18.28 -12.13
C PRO A 136 -6.84 16.99 -11.29
N HIS A 137 -7.18 15.83 -11.85
CA HIS A 137 -7.32 14.58 -11.09
C HIS A 137 -5.96 14.10 -10.57
N ALA A 138 -5.81 14.08 -9.24
CA ALA A 138 -4.56 13.70 -8.57
C ALA A 138 -4.73 12.47 -7.66
N VAL A 139 -5.97 12.01 -7.47
CA VAL A 139 -6.29 10.81 -6.67
C VAL A 139 -6.48 9.65 -7.64
N LEU A 140 -5.49 8.77 -7.73
CA LEU A 140 -5.39 7.76 -8.79
C LEU A 140 -5.47 6.33 -8.23
N PRO A 141 -6.66 5.84 -7.80
CA PRO A 141 -6.81 4.55 -7.12
C PRO A 141 -6.56 3.33 -8.02
N ALA A 142 -6.49 3.49 -9.33
CA ALA A 142 -6.31 2.41 -10.30
C ALA A 142 -5.01 2.54 -11.12
N LEU A 143 -4.11 3.45 -10.71
CA LEU A 143 -2.81 3.60 -11.36
C LEU A 143 -1.89 2.44 -10.98
N ALA A 144 -1.33 1.78 -11.99
CA ALA A 144 -0.35 0.73 -11.78
C ALA A 144 0.67 0.70 -12.91
N GLY A 145 1.83 0.09 -12.66
CA GLY A 145 2.90 -0.04 -13.64
C GLY A 145 3.89 -1.17 -13.31
N PRO A 146 4.81 -1.48 -14.23
CA PRO A 146 5.88 -2.43 -13.97
C PRO A 146 6.87 -1.88 -12.94
N ILE A 147 7.50 -2.78 -12.18
CA ILE A 147 8.57 -2.44 -11.24
C ILE A 147 9.95 -2.89 -11.76
N GLY A 148 10.00 -3.84 -12.69
CA GLY A 148 11.24 -4.38 -13.25
C GLY A 148 11.95 -5.35 -12.30
N ASP A 149 11.24 -5.87 -11.30
CA ASP A 149 11.72 -6.87 -10.34
C ASP A 149 10.62 -7.92 -10.09
N ALA A 150 10.85 -9.13 -10.59
CA ALA A 150 9.92 -10.24 -10.48
C ALA A 150 9.73 -10.80 -9.06
N SER A 151 10.41 -10.25 -8.04
CA SER A 151 10.26 -10.62 -6.63
C SER A 151 9.41 -9.65 -5.81
N ILE A 152 8.98 -8.53 -6.40
CA ILE A 152 8.33 -7.43 -5.67
C ILE A 152 6.92 -7.18 -6.17
N PHE A 153 6.01 -7.00 -5.21
CA PHE A 153 4.81 -6.19 -5.40
C PHE A 153 4.92 -4.99 -4.45
N ASP A 154 4.93 -3.79 -5.01
CA ASP A 154 4.87 -2.54 -4.26
C ASP A 154 3.41 -2.08 -4.17
N TRP A 155 2.87 -2.18 -2.96
CA TRP A 155 1.54 -1.70 -2.63
C TRP A 155 1.59 -0.21 -2.29
N GLY A 156 1.60 0.60 -3.34
CA GLY A 156 1.66 2.06 -3.22
C GLY A 156 0.44 2.72 -2.59
N LEU A 157 0.35 4.05 -2.72
CA LEU A 157 -0.75 4.90 -2.26
C LEU A 157 -2.16 4.37 -2.57
N PRO A 158 -2.44 3.73 -3.74
CA PRO A 158 -3.75 3.11 -3.98
C PRO A 158 -4.20 2.09 -2.92
N PHE A 159 -3.27 1.40 -2.26
CA PHE A 159 -3.57 0.46 -1.17
C PHE A 159 -4.21 1.16 0.04
N PHE A 160 -3.86 2.42 0.29
CA PHE A 160 -4.26 3.17 1.49
C PHE A 160 -5.64 3.79 1.37
N TYR A 161 -6.14 4.02 0.15
CA TYR A 161 -7.44 4.64 -0.05
C TYR A 161 -8.57 3.82 0.58
N GLY A 162 -9.31 4.44 1.49
CA GLY A 162 -10.39 3.80 2.24
C GLY A 162 -9.91 2.88 3.36
N ARG A 163 -8.66 2.99 3.78
CA ARG A 163 -8.08 2.14 4.83
C ARG A 163 -7.40 2.96 5.93
N LYS A 164 -7.43 2.36 7.11
CA LYS A 164 -6.59 2.72 8.26
C LYS A 164 -5.42 1.76 8.30
N VAL A 165 -4.25 2.19 7.85
CA VAL A 165 -3.05 1.35 7.77
C VAL A 165 -2.10 1.74 8.89
N PHE A 166 -1.93 0.84 9.84
CA PHE A 166 -0.94 0.94 10.90
C PHE A 166 0.39 0.37 10.44
N VAL A 167 1.48 1.08 10.74
CA VAL A 167 2.86 0.66 10.51
C VAL A 167 3.55 0.58 11.86
N GLY A 168 3.77 -0.65 12.34
CA GLY A 168 4.51 -0.92 13.56
C GLY A 168 6.00 -0.79 13.32
N ILE A 169 6.70 -0.01 14.15
CA ILE A 169 8.13 0.24 13.94
C ILE A 169 8.99 -0.86 14.56
N GLN A 170 10.04 -1.25 13.86
CA GLN A 170 10.99 -2.27 14.30
C GLN A 170 11.45 -2.06 15.75
N GLY A 171 11.29 -3.11 16.56
CA GLY A 171 11.71 -3.14 17.96
C GLY A 171 10.83 -2.33 18.92
N GLN A 172 9.77 -1.67 18.43
CA GLN A 172 8.79 -0.99 19.28
C GLN A 172 7.58 -1.88 19.53
N SER A 173 7.16 -1.97 20.80
CA SER A 173 6.01 -2.76 21.21
C SER A 173 4.71 -1.93 21.18
N SER A 174 3.63 -2.58 20.75
CA SER A 174 2.28 -2.04 20.76
C SER A 174 1.29 -3.10 21.22
N VAL A 175 0.00 -2.73 21.31
CA VAL A 175 -1.09 -3.67 21.56
C VAL A 175 -1.23 -4.76 20.49
N LEU A 176 -0.61 -4.57 19.32
CA LEU A 176 -0.63 -5.52 18.18
C LEU A 176 0.62 -6.39 18.11
N GLY A 177 1.53 -6.26 19.07
CA GLY A 177 2.84 -6.92 19.07
C GLY A 177 3.99 -5.96 18.80
N THR A 178 5.19 -6.53 18.64
CA THR A 178 6.43 -5.79 18.37
C THR A 178 6.69 -5.72 16.87
N GLY A 179 6.98 -4.51 16.36
CA GLY A 179 7.28 -4.31 14.94
C GLY A 179 8.59 -4.95 14.47
N PRO A 180 8.78 -5.09 13.15
CA PRO A 180 7.99 -4.44 12.10
C PRO A 180 6.77 -5.26 11.65
N PHE A 181 5.66 -4.57 11.40
CA PHE A 181 4.44 -5.14 10.85
C PHE A 181 3.59 -4.06 10.16
N TYR A 182 2.66 -4.51 9.32
CA TYR A 182 1.55 -3.71 8.82
C TYR A 182 0.24 -4.25 9.42
N ALA A 183 -0.68 -3.39 9.81
CA ALA A 183 -2.01 -3.82 10.26
C ALA A 183 -3.10 -2.92 9.69
N PHE A 184 -4.24 -3.50 9.32
CA PHE A 184 -5.35 -2.79 8.68
C PHE A 184 -6.64 -3.61 8.68
#